data_AF-A0A6S6TWW1-F1
#
_entry.id   AF-A0A6S6TWW1-F1
#
_cell.length_a   1.000
_cell.length_b   1.000
_cell.length_c   1.000
_cell.angle_alpha   90.00
_cell.angle_beta   90.00
_cell.angle_gamma   90.00
#
_symmetry.space_group_name_H-M   'P 1'
#
loop_
_entity.id
_entity.type
_entity.pdbx_description
1 polymer ?
#
loop_
_entity_poly.entity_id
_entity_poly.type
_entity_poly.pdbx_seq_one_letter_code
_entity_poly.pdbx_strand_id
1 'polypeptide(L)' 'MEKFKSILKRELLFYFAIFIVLALISHGDLLSDPLLRLELLVSQGNYFHPFFYTFIVYSLILIVRKILDFILGLFEK' A
#
# COMPACT_ATOMS: atom_id res chain seq x y z
N MET A 1 8.92 23.81 2.06
CA MET A 1 9.13 22.78 1.02
C MET A 1 9.69 21.47 1.59
N GLU A 2 10.70 21.51 2.46
CA GLU A 2 11.31 20.30 3.04
C GLU A 2 10.34 19.42 3.87
N LYS A 3 9.46 20.03 4.67
CA LYS A 3 8.43 19.30 5.43
C LYS A 3 7.50 18.47 4.54
N PHE A 4 7.05 19.04 3.42
CA PHE A 4 6.17 18.34 2.47
C PHE A 4 6.89 17.14 1.83
N LYS A 5 8.15 17.32 1.41
CA LYS A 5 8.98 16.23 0.90
C LYS A 5 9.14 15.11 1.93
N SER A 6 9.37 15.44 3.19
CA SER A 6 9.48 14.46 4.27
C SER A 6 8.19 13.66 4.47
N ILE A 7 7.03 14.33 4.45
CA ILE A 7 5.72 13.68 4.53
C ILE A 7 5.53 12.73 3.34
N LEU A 8 5.76 13.19 2.10
CA LEU A 8 5.63 12.35 0.91
C LEU A 8 6.54 11.12 0.96
N LYS A 9 7.81 11.28 1.36
CA LYS A 9 8.73 10.15 1.50
C LYS A 9 8.21 9.12 2.51
N ARG A 10 7.65 9.58 3.62
CA ARG A 10 7.08 8.70 4.65
C ARG A 10 5.85 7.97 4.15
N GLU A 11 4.91 8.66 3.52
CA GLU A 11 3.70 8.00 2.99
C GLU A 11 4.04 7.04 1.85
N LEU A 12 5.02 7.35 1.01
CA LEU A 12 5.53 6.44 -0.02
C LEU A 12 6.17 5.19 0.59
N LEU A 13 6.91 5.34 1.69
CA LEU A 13 7.47 4.21 2.43
C LEU A 13 6.36 3.30 2.98
N PHE A 14 5.32 3.86 3.58
CA PHE A 14 4.18 3.06 4.07
C PHE A 14 3.44 2.36 2.94
N TYR A 15 3.20 3.06 1.83
CA TYR A 15 2.57 2.50 0.65
C TYR A 15 3.38 1.32 0.11
N PHE A 16 4.69 1.48 -0.02
CA PHE A 16 5.58 0.42 -0.52
C PHE A 16 5.68 -0.77 0.44
N ALA A 17 5.68 -0.52 1.76
CA ALA A 17 5.62 -1.58 2.75
C ALA A 17 4.32 -2.39 2.64
N ILE A 18 3.17 -1.72 2.50
CA ILE A 18 1.87 -2.38 2.29
C ILE A 18 1.87 -3.15 0.97
N PHE A 19 2.43 -2.60 -0.11
CA PHE A 19 2.57 -3.29 -1.39
C PHE A 19 3.31 -4.62 -1.23
N ILE A 20 4.48 -4.64 -0.58
CA ILE A 20 5.25 -5.86 -0.38
C ILE A 20 4.45 -6.87 0.46
N VAL A 21 3.86 -6.43 1.57
CA VAL A 21 3.09 -7.30 2.46
C VAL A 21 1.91 -7.92 1.73
N LEU A 22 1.12 -7.12 1.00
CA LEU A 22 -0.02 -7.61 0.22
C LEU A 22 0.39 -8.53 -0.91
N ALA A 23 1.49 -8.22 -1.60
CA ALA A 23 2.02 -9.06 -2.68
C ALA A 23 2.40 -10.44 -2.13
N LEU A 24 3.12 -10.51 -1.00
CA LEU A 24 3.53 -11.78 -0.41
C LEU A 24 2.37 -12.57 0.21
N ILE A 25 1.39 -11.89 0.81
CA ILE A 25 0.17 -12.54 1.32
C ILE A 25 -0.65 -13.15 0.18
N SER A 26 -0.78 -12.43 -0.94
CA SER A 26 -1.63 -12.84 -2.06
C SER A 26 -0.94 -13.82 -3.00
N HIS A 27 0.38 -13.73 -3.11
CA HIS A 27 1.21 -14.48 -4.05
C HIS A 27 2.46 -15.00 -3.34
N GLY A 28 2.28 -16.06 -2.55
CA GLY A 28 3.40 -16.74 -1.87
C GLY A 28 4.44 -17.32 -2.84
N ASP A 29 4.05 -17.58 -4.09
CA ASP A 29 4.95 -17.98 -5.17
C ASP A 29 6.01 -16.94 -5.51
N LEU A 30 5.84 -15.67 -5.12
CA LEU A 30 6.89 -14.65 -5.24
C LEU A 30 8.16 -14.99 -4.44
N LEU A 31 8.06 -15.85 -3.42
CA LEU A 31 9.22 -16.30 -2.63
C LEU A 31 9.98 -17.46 -3.29
N SER A 32 9.33 -18.21 -4.18
CA SER A 32 9.91 -19.38 -4.85
C SER A 32 10.23 -19.14 -6.31
N ASP A 33 9.31 -18.52 -7.06
CA ASP A 33 9.43 -18.27 -8.50
C ASP A 33 8.86 -16.88 -8.88
N PRO A 34 9.56 -15.80 -8.48
CA PRO A 34 9.08 -14.43 -8.71
C PRO A 34 8.99 -14.07 -10.20
N LEU A 35 9.83 -14.66 -11.04
CA LEU A 35 9.85 -14.36 -12.48
C LEU A 35 8.57 -14.87 -13.14
N LEU A 36 8.12 -16.08 -12.81
CA LEU A 36 6.87 -16.62 -13.33
C LEU A 36 5.66 -15.75 -12.97
N ARG A 37 5.60 -15.20 -11.75
CA ARG A 37 4.54 -14.26 -11.36
C ARG A 37 4.54 -12.98 -12.20
N LEU A 38 5.73 -12.44 -12.49
CA LEU A 38 5.87 -11.26 -13.34
C LEU A 38 5.44 -11.56 -14.79
N GLU A 39 5.82 -12.71 -15.33
CA GLU A 39 5.36 -13.16 -16.65
C GLU A 39 3.83 -13.32 -16.72
N LEU A 40 3.22 -13.85 -15.65
CA LEU A 40 1.77 -13.95 -15.52
C LEU A 40 1.09 -12.57 -15.48
N LEU A 41 1.67 -11.60 -14.77
CA LEU A 41 1.17 -10.22 -14.75
C LEU A 41 1.19 -9.60 -16.15
N VAL A 42 2.28 -9.81 -16.88
CA VAL A 42 2.45 -9.29 -18.26
C VAL A 42 1.47 -9.97 -19.21
N SER A 43 1.42 -11.30 -19.22
CA SER A 43 0.56 -12.07 -20.13
C SER A 43 -0.93 -11.84 -19.91
N GLN A 44 -1.35 -11.54 -18.68
CA GLN A 44 -2.73 -11.20 -18.35
C GLN A 44 -3.05 -9.71 -18.50
N GLY A 45 -2.07 -8.87 -18.88
CA GLY A 45 -2.27 -7.41 -18.99
C GLY A 45 -2.47 -6.70 -17.65
N ASN A 46 -2.14 -7.35 -16.53
CA ASN A 46 -2.44 -6.91 -15.16
C ASN A 46 -1.34 -6.02 -14.55
N TYR A 47 -0.66 -5.22 -15.35
CA TYR A 47 0.51 -4.41 -14.95
C TYR A 47 0.26 -3.49 -13.75
N PHE A 48 -0.93 -2.89 -13.70
CA PHE A 48 -1.29 -1.91 -12.68
C PHE A 48 -2.04 -2.51 -11.49
N HIS A 49 -2.48 -3.77 -11.59
CA HIS A 49 -3.30 -4.41 -10.58
C HIS A 49 -2.67 -4.39 -9.17
N PRO A 50 -1.37 -4.73 -8.99
CA PRO A 50 -0.74 -4.70 -7.67
C PRO A 50 -0.73 -3.30 -7.04
N PHE A 51 -0.52 -2.26 -7.85
CA PHE A 51 -0.53 -0.88 -7.38
C PHE A 51 -1.94 -0.42 -7.03
N PHE A 52 -2.93 -0.70 -7.88
CA PHE A 52 -4.31 -0.30 -7.62
C PHE A 52 -4.87 -0.95 -6.34
N TYR A 53 -4.58 -2.24 -6.13
CA TYR A 53 -4.98 -2.94 -4.92
C TYR A 53 -4.32 -2.35 -3.66
N THR A 54 -3.01 -2.08 -3.72
CA THR A 54 -2.28 -1.39 -2.65
C THR A 54 -2.89 -0.02 -2.35
N PHE A 55 -3.23 0.75 -3.38
CA PHE A 55 -3.85 2.06 -3.23
C PHE A 55 -5.19 2.01 -2.51
N ILE A 56 -6.04 1.04 -2.85
CA ILE A 56 -7.32 0.84 -2.16
C ILE A 56 -7.08 0.53 -0.68
N VAL A 57 -6.24 -0.46 -0.37
CA VAL A 57 -5.97 -0.87 1.02
C VAL A 57 -5.35 0.28 1.82
N TYR A 58 -4.35 0.96 1.25
CA TYR A 58 -3.74 2.13 1.86
C TYR A 58 -4.76 3.23 2.16
N SER A 59 -5.66 3.50 1.21
CA SER A 59 -6.72 4.51 1.37
C SER A 59 -7.70 4.13 2.47
N LEU A 60 -8.09 2.86 2.58
CA LEU A 60 -8.93 2.36 3.67
C LEU A 60 -8.23 2.55 5.03
N ILE A 61 -6.96 2.19 5.15
CA ILE A 61 -6.17 2.41 6.37
C ILE A 61 -6.06 3.90 6.69
N LEU A 62 -5.89 4.76 5.70
CA LEU A 62 -5.86 6.21 5.88
C LEU A 62 -7.20 6.75 6.40
N ILE A 63 -8.32 6.29 5.84
CA ILE A 63 -9.67 6.66 6.30
C ILE A 63 -9.87 6.24 7.76
N VAL A 64 -9.53 5.01 8.12
CA VAL A 64 -9.61 4.52 9.50
C VAL A 64 -8.78 5.38 10.44
N ARG A 65 -7.52 5.68 10.08
CA ARG A 65 -6.65 6.58 10.86
C ARG A 65 -7.31 7.95 11.07
N LYS A 66 -7.90 8.53 10.02
CA LYS A 66 -8.54 9.85 10.11
C LYS A 66 -9.80 9.84 10.97
N ILE A 67 -10.58 8.77 10.92
CA ILE A 67 -11.73 8.58 11.80
C ILE A 67 -11.27 8.49 13.27
N LEU A 68 -10.23 7.71 13.55
CA LEU A 68 -9.67 7.59 14.90
C LEU A 68 -9.09 8.91 15.40
N ASP A 69 -8.29 9.62 14.58
CA ASP A 69 -7.77 10.95 14.89
C ASP A 69 -8.91 11.91 15.25
N PHE A 70 -10.00 11.89 14.48
CA PHE A 70 -11.17 12.74 14.72
C PHE A 70 -11.85 12.37 16.04
N ILE A 71 -12.13 11.09 16.29
CA ILE A 71 -12.79 10.63 17.51
C ILE A 71 -11.94 10.97 18.74
N LEU A 72 -10.64 10.66 18.72
CA LEU A 72 -9.73 10.94 19.84
C LEU A 72 -9.59 12.44 20.09
N GLY A 73 -9.51 13.25 19.02
CA GLY A 73 -9.46 14.70 19.13
C GLY A 73 -10.73 15.33 19.72
N LEU A 74 -11.88 14.64 19.72
CA LEU A 74 -13.08 15.10 20.44
C LEU A 74 -12.97 14.93 21.96
N PHE A 75 -12.14 13.99 22.44
CA PHE A 75 -11.91 13.72 23.86
C PHE A 75 -10.72 14.49 24.46
N GLU A 76 -9.90 15.12 23.62
CA GLU A 76 -8.80 16.02 24.03
C GLU A 76 -9.26 17.48 24.20
N LYS A 77 -10.57 17.73 24.27
CA LYS A 77 -11.19 19.01 24.66
C LYS A 77 -11.76 18.92 26.06
#